data_AF-A0A920HJ79-F1
#
_entry.id   AF-A0A920HJ79-F1
#
_cell.length_a   1.000
_cell.length_b   1.000
_cell.length_c   1.000
_cell.angle_alpha   90.00
_cell.angle_beta   90.00
_cell.angle_gamma   90.00
#
_symmetry.space_group_name_H-M   'P 1'
#
loop_
_entity.id
_entity.type
_entity.pdbx_description
1 polymer ?
#
loop_
_entity_poly.entity_id
_entity_poly.type
_entity_poly.pdbx_seq_one_letter_code
_entity_poly.pdbx_strand_id
1 'polypeptide(L)' 'MTEVLNADGTAHESNGRSTIDDSDNDFWFGFEQEYFLWDTETNLPLGFPKDQTPQGQFYCSVGGAIHLVEKLWIVILTFV' A
#
# COMPACT_ATOMS: atom_id res chain seq x y z
N MET A 1 12.16 13.18 0.09
CA MET A 1 12.70 11.80 0.15
C MET A 1 14.18 11.93 0.41
N THR A 2 14.67 11.23 1.44
CA THR A 2 16.03 11.40 1.96
C THR A 2 16.51 10.06 2.47
N GLU A 3 17.82 9.83 2.43
CA GLU A 3 18.44 8.68 3.08
C GLU A 3 18.80 8.98 4.53
N VAL A 4 18.84 7.93 5.35
CA VAL A 4 19.24 8.03 6.76
C VAL A 4 20.62 7.40 6.92
N LEU A 5 21.54 8.18 7.48
CA LEU A 5 22.91 7.77 7.75
C LEU A 5 23.19 7.82 9.26
N ASN A 6 24.12 6.99 9.71
CA ASN A 6 24.71 7.06 11.04
C ASN A 6 25.62 8.30 11.16
N ALA A 7 26.02 8.64 12.38
CA ALA A 7 26.90 9.79 12.63
C ALA A 7 28.28 9.67 11.96
N ASP A 8 28.74 8.44 11.69
CA ASP A 8 29.98 8.15 10.97
C ASP A 8 29.83 8.20 9.43
N GLY A 9 28.63 8.52 8.94
CA GLY A 9 28.31 8.59 7.51
C GLY A 9 27.99 7.25 6.86
N THR A 10 28.04 6.13 7.60
CA THR A 10 27.59 4.84 7.09
C THR A 10 26.07 4.80 6.97
N ALA A 11 25.51 3.94 6.11
CA ALA A 11 24.07 3.77 6.00
C ALA A 11 23.47 3.27 7.32
N HIS A 12 22.40 3.90 7.80
CA HIS A 12 21.65 3.40 8.94
C HIS A 12 21.02 2.04 8.59
N GLU A 13 20.82 1.16 9.57
CA GLU A 13 20.30 -0.21 9.34
C GLU A 13 18.94 -0.27 8.62
N SER A 14 18.15 0.80 8.70
CA SER A 14 16.86 0.93 8.01
C SER A 14 16.96 1.49 6.58
N ASN A 15 18.14 1.91 6.11
CA ASN A 15 18.33 2.50 4.80
C ASN A 15 18.41 1.43 3.70
N GLY A 16 17.25 0.87 3.34
CA GLY A 16 17.12 -0.07 2.22
C GLY A 16 17.40 0.57 0.85
N ARG A 17 17.46 1.91 0.74
CA ARG A 17 17.84 2.56 -0.53
C ARG A 17 19.32 2.34 -0.85
N SER A 18 20.18 2.32 0.17
CA SER A 18 21.63 2.11 0.00
C SER A 18 22.02 0.72 -0.53
N THR A 19 21.08 -0.24 -0.55
CA THR A 19 21.33 -1.61 -1.04
C THR A 19 20.93 -1.81 -2.50
N ILE A 20 20.34 -0.80 -3.15
CA ILE A 20 19.87 -0.88 -4.53
C ILE A 20 21.05 -0.54 -5.46
N ASP A 21 21.35 -1.43 -6.40
CA ASP A 21 22.30 -1.18 -7.49
C ASP A 21 21.60 -0.32 -8.56
N ASP A 22 22.10 0.90 -8.77
CA ASP A 22 21.54 1.90 -9.68
C ASP A 22 22.29 1.97 -11.02
N SER A 23 23.17 1.02 -11.29
CA SER A 23 24.03 1.04 -12.49
C SER A 23 23.32 0.67 -13.80
N ASP A 24 22.10 0.13 -13.74
CA ASP A 24 21.30 -0.26 -14.89
C ASP A 24 19.96 0.50 -14.91
N ASN A 25 19.79 1.36 -15.91
CA ASN A 25 18.63 2.25 -16.06
C ASN A 25 17.53 1.68 -16.98
N ASP A 26 17.63 0.42 -17.41
CA ASP A 26 16.70 -0.19 -18.37
C ASP A 26 15.55 -0.99 -17.71
N PHE A 27 15.43 -0.96 -16.37
CA PHE A 27 14.39 -1.68 -15.62
C PHE A 27 13.16 -0.83 -15.33
N TRP A 28 11.97 -1.39 -15.58
CA TRP A 28 10.69 -0.79 -15.19
C TRP A 28 10.01 -1.62 -14.11
N PHE A 29 9.52 -0.95 -13.07
CA PHE A 29 8.80 -1.57 -11.95
C PHE A 29 7.42 -0.95 -11.79
N GLY A 30 6.42 -1.79 -11.59
CA GLY A 30 5.08 -1.39 -11.14
C GLY A 30 4.82 -1.94 -9.75
N PHE A 31 4.28 -1.11 -8.86
CA PHE A 31 3.86 -1.52 -7.52
C PHE A 31 2.37 -1.25 -7.35
N GLU A 32 1.64 -2.27 -6.90
CA GLU A 32 0.23 -2.15 -6.52
C GLU A 32 0.13 -2.19 -4.99
N GLN A 33 0.14 -1.01 -4.36
CA GLN A 33 0.08 -0.90 -2.91
C GLN A 33 -1.37 -1.00 -2.42
N GLU A 34 -1.74 -2.15 -1.86
CA GLU A 34 -3.01 -2.31 -1.13
C GLU A 34 -2.89 -1.81 0.33
N TYR A 35 -3.98 -1.26 0.86
CA TYR A 35 -4.10 -0.88 2.28
C TYR A 35 -5.56 -0.97 2.73
N PHE A 36 -5.79 -0.97 4.04
CA PHE A 36 -7.12 -0.86 4.64
C PHE A 36 -7.21 0.44 5.44
N LEU A 37 -8.37 1.09 5.37
CA LEU A 37 -8.73 2.10 6.36
C LEU A 37 -9.16 1.37 7.63
N TRP A 38 -8.61 1.77 8.78
CA TRP A 38 -8.82 1.12 10.06
C TRP A 38 -9.50 2.06 11.04
N ASP A 39 -10.56 1.57 11.70
CA ASP A 39 -11.21 2.30 12.77
C ASP A 39 -10.61 1.89 14.12
N THR A 40 -10.04 2.87 14.84
CA THR A 40 -9.41 2.65 16.14
C THR A 40 -10.40 2.39 17.27
N GLU A 41 -11.67 2.77 17.14
CA GLU A 41 -12.69 2.55 18.17
C GLU A 41 -13.23 1.12 18.11
N THR A 42 -13.55 0.63 16.91
CA THR A 42 -14.07 -0.73 16.72
C THR A 42 -12.96 -1.76 16.52
N ASN A 43 -11.73 -1.33 16.22
CA ASN A 43 -10.60 -2.17 15.86
C ASN A 43 -10.93 -3.14 14.71
N LEU A 44 -11.63 -2.60 13.71
CA LEU A 44 -12.03 -3.29 12.48
C LEU A 44 -11.72 -2.37 11.28
N PRO A 45 -11.70 -2.91 10.05
CA PRO A 45 -11.71 -2.06 8.86
C PRO A 45 -12.89 -1.08 8.91
N LEU A 46 -12.70 0.12 8.40
CA LEU A 46 -13.71 1.16 8.44
C LEU A 46 -15.02 0.69 7.78
N GLY A 47 -16.12 0.71 8.55
CA GLY A 47 -17.44 0.29 8.08
C GLY A 47 -17.64 -1.23 7.94
N PHE A 48 -16.70 -2.04 8.43
CA PHE A 48 -16.86 -3.49 8.49
C PHE A 48 -17.80 -3.89 9.64
N PRO A 49 -18.75 -4.81 9.41
CA PRO A 49 -19.55 -5.36 10.50
C PRO A 49 -18.70 -6.26 11.40
N LYS A 50 -19.14 -6.44 12.65
CA LYS A 50 -18.50 -7.37 13.60
C LYS A 50 -18.66 -8.84 13.19
N ASP A 51 -19.71 -9.14 12.43
CA ASP A 51 -19.99 -10.46 11.90
C ASP A 51 -19.31 -10.70 10.54
N GLN A 52 -19.12 -11.96 10.17
CA GLN A 52 -18.46 -12.30 8.90
C GLN A 52 -19.31 -11.86 7.70
N THR A 53 -18.70 -11.09 6.81
CA THR A 53 -19.26 -10.80 5.48
C THR A 53 -18.49 -11.61 4.44
N PRO A 54 -19.14 -12.34 3.52
CA PRO A 54 -18.44 -13.04 2.46
C PRO A 54 -17.62 -12.06 1.60
N GLN A 55 -16.57 -12.54 0.94
CA GLN A 55 -15.82 -11.75 -0.02
C GLN A 55 -16.57 -11.70 -1.36
N GLY A 56 -16.51 -10.57 -2.07
CA GLY A 56 -17.05 -10.44 -3.43
C GLY A 56 -17.69 -9.08 -3.70
N GLN A 57 -18.54 -8.59 -2.80
CA GLN A 57 -19.26 -7.32 -2.96
C GLN A 57 -18.39 -6.05 -2.89
N PHE A 58 -17.12 -6.14 -2.46
CA PHE A 58 -16.28 -4.96 -2.19
C PHE A 58 -15.47 -4.50 -3.41
N TYR A 59 -14.98 -5.42 -4.24
CA TYR A 59 -14.09 -5.12 -5.36
C TYR A 59 -14.79 -4.23 -6.41
N CYS A 60 -14.20 -3.07 -6.72
CA CYS A 60 -14.73 -2.09 -7.69
C CYS A 60 -16.22 -1.75 -7.51
N SER A 61 -16.70 -1.82 -6.27
CA SER A 61 -18.11 -1.59 -5.93
C SER A 61 -18.43 -0.10 -5.73
N VAL A 62 -19.71 0.23 -5.65
CA VAL A 62 -20.19 1.59 -5.38
C VAL A 62 -21.47 1.53 -4.55
N GLY A 63 -21.59 2.43 -3.57
CA GLY A 63 -22.81 2.63 -2.78
C GLY A 63 -22.56 2.66 -1.27
N GLY A 64 -23.29 3.50 -0.53
CA GLY A 64 -23.05 3.72 0.91
C GLY A 64 -23.32 2.53 1.83
N ALA A 65 -24.05 1.51 1.35
CA ALA A 65 -24.21 0.25 2.08
C ALA A 65 -22.94 -0.63 2.03
N ILE A 66 -22.09 -0.41 1.03
CA ILE A 66 -20.80 -1.05 0.86
C ILE A 66 -19.78 0.00 1.31
N HIS A 67 -19.56 0.09 2.63
CA HIS A 67 -18.49 0.95 3.11
C HIS A 67 -17.20 0.50 2.45
N LEU A 68 -16.61 1.43 1.71
CA LEU A 68 -15.51 1.23 0.80
C LEU A 68 -14.37 0.54 1.55
N VAL A 69 -14.29 -0.79 1.40
CA VAL A 69 -12.97 -1.42 1.29
C VAL A 69 -12.51 -1.06 -0.10
N GLU A 70 -12.09 0.18 -0.25
CA GLU A 70 -11.27 0.58 -1.37
C GLU A 70 -9.99 -0.24 -1.26
N LYS A 71 -10.01 -1.44 -1.85
CA LYS A 71 -8.94 -1.78 -2.77
C LYS A 71 -9.03 -0.72 -3.86
N LEU A 72 -8.43 0.45 -3.60
CA LEU A 72 -8.32 1.51 -4.57
C LEU A 72 -7.39 0.96 -5.66
N TRP A 73 -7.98 0.27 -6.62
CA TRP A 73 -7.34 -0.05 -7.87
C TRP A 73 -7.21 1.27 -8.64
N ILE A 74 -6.24 2.09 -8.26
CA ILE A 74 -5.50 2.87 -9.25
C ILE A 74 -4.73 1.83 -10.08
N VAL A 75 -5.46 1.11 -10.93
CA VAL A 75 -4.89 0.60 -12.18
C VAL A 75 -4.77 1.84 -13.05
N ILE A 76 -3.70 2.62 -12.82
CA ILE A 76 -3.07 3.24 -13.98
C ILE A 76 -2.45 2.05 -14.69
N LEU A 77 -3.19 1.55 -15.69
CA LEU A 77 -2.67 0.76 -16.79
C LEU A 77 -1.42 1.47 -17.28
N THR A 78 -0.26 1.10 -16.74
CA THR A 78 1.01 1.38 -17.40
C THR A 78 1.29 0.10 -18.15
N PHE A 79 0.96 0.13 -19.44
CA PHE A 79 1.55 -0.78 -20.39
C PHE A 79 3.06 -0.71 -20.19
N VAL A 80 3.66 -1.84 -19.81
CA VAL A 80 5.05 -2.16 -20.07
C VAL A 80 5.03 -3.29 -21.09
#